data_AF-A0A659R003-F1
#
_entry.id   AF-A0A659R003-F1
#
_cell.length_a   1.000
_cell.length_b   1.000
_cell.length_c   1.000
_cell.angle_alpha   90.00
_cell.angle_beta   90.00
_cell.angle_gamma   90.00
#
_symmetry.space_group_name_H-M   'P 1'
#
loop_
_entity.id
_entity.type
_entity.pdbx_description
1 polymer ?
#
loop_
_entity_poly.entity_id
_entity_poly.type
_entity_poly.pdbx_seq_one_letter_code
_entity_poly.pdbx_strand_id
1 'polypeptide(L)'
;MADYQDKNVVIIGLGLTGLSCVDFFLARGVTPRVMDTRVTPPGLDKLPQEVERHVGGLNDEWLLAADLIVASPGICRLYSSPRPRAG
;
A
#
# COMPACT_ATOMS: atom_id res chain seq x y z
N MET A 1 -3.81 -18.88 -12.17
CA MET A 1 -3.66 -17.81 -11.16
C MET A 1 -2.41 -17.03 -11.52
N ALA A 2 -2.40 -15.71 -11.31
CA ALA A 2 -1.20 -14.91 -11.55
C ALA A 2 -0.08 -15.34 -10.57
N ASP A 3 1.13 -15.40 -11.09
CA ASP A 3 2.34 -15.61 -10.30
C ASP A 3 2.89 -14.26 -9.84
N TYR A 4 3.09 -14.12 -8.53
CA TYR A 4 3.59 -12.91 -7.90
C TYR A 4 4.99 -13.10 -7.32
N GLN A 5 5.62 -14.25 -7.55
CA GLN A 5 6.99 -14.48 -7.10
C GLN A 5 7.94 -13.42 -7.67
N ASP A 6 8.89 -13.01 -6.84
CA ASP A 6 9.90 -11.99 -7.14
C ASP A 6 9.35 -10.60 -7.51
N LYS A 7 8.06 -10.33 -7.27
CA LYS A 7 7.46 -9.01 -7.52
C LYS A 7 7.61 -8.10 -6.32
N ASN A 8 8.04 -6.86 -6.57
CA ASN A 8 7.96 -5.76 -5.61
C ASN A 8 6.51 -5.29 -5.50
N VAL A 9 5.77 -5.88 -4.55
CA VAL A 9 4.37 -5.54 -4.29
C VAL A 9 4.27 -4.40 -3.28
N VAL A 10 3.53 -3.35 -3.64
CA VAL A 10 3.20 -2.23 -2.76
C VAL A 10 1.69 -2.14 -2.56
N ILE A 11 1.25 -2.19 -1.31
CA ILE A 11 -0.15 -2.02 -0.93
C ILE A 11 -0.34 -0.59 -0.41
N ILE A 12 -1.30 0.14 -0.99
CA ILE A 12 -1.65 1.49 -0.55
C ILE A 12 -2.97 1.45 0.20
N GLY A 13 -2.91 1.75 1.50
CA GLY A 13 -4.01 1.72 2.44
C GLY A 13 -4.03 0.42 3.23
N LEU A 14 -3.74 0.49 4.53
CA LEU A 14 -3.71 -0.68 5.42
C LEU A 14 -5.14 -1.12 5.76
N GLY A 15 -5.83 -0.52 6.74
CA GLY A 15 -7.24 -0.85 7.03
C GLY A 15 -7.51 -2.36 7.19
N LEU A 16 -8.78 -2.76 7.12
CA LEU A 16 -9.13 -4.19 7.12
C LEU A 16 -8.81 -4.84 5.77
N THR A 17 -9.18 -4.18 4.67
CA THR A 17 -8.99 -4.72 3.31
C THR A 17 -7.51 -4.86 2.95
N GLY A 18 -6.66 -3.88 3.29
CA GLY A 18 -5.23 -3.97 2.99
C GLY A 18 -4.51 -4.99 3.88
N LEU A 19 -4.93 -5.20 5.14
CA LEU A 19 -4.46 -6.35 5.92
C LEU A 19 -4.77 -7.68 5.23
N SER A 20 -5.98 -7.85 4.69
CA SER A 20 -6.31 -9.06 3.91
C SER A 20 -5.46 -9.18 2.63
N CYS A 21 -5.07 -8.07 2.01
CA CYS A 21 -4.11 -8.09 0.91
C CYS A 21 -2.71 -8.52 1.38
N VAL A 22 -2.25 -8.06 2.55
CA VAL A 22 -0.98 -8.50 3.14
C VAL A 22 -1.00 -10.01 3.35
N ASP A 23 -2.02 -10.53 4.03
CA ASP A 23 -2.18 -11.96 4.30
C ASP A 23 -2.21 -12.78 2.99
N PHE A 24 -2.86 -12.25 1.96
CA PHE A 24 -2.93 -12.89 0.64
C PHE A 24 -1.55 -13.10 -0.01
N PHE A 25 -0.66 -12.11 0.08
CA PHE A 25 0.70 -12.22 -0.48
C PHE A 25 1.62 -13.06 0.40
N LEU A 26 1.55 -12.89 1.72
CA LEU A 26 2.36 -13.68 2.66
C LEU A 26 2.05 -15.18 2.52
N ALA A 27 0.78 -15.56 2.39
CA ALA A 27 0.37 -16.94 2.15
C ALA A 27 0.91 -17.55 0.85
N ARG A 28 1.47 -16.72 -0.05
CA ARG A 28 2.09 -17.12 -1.33
C ARG A 28 3.62 -16.99 -1.32
N GLY A 29 4.21 -16.67 -0.17
CA GLY A 29 5.66 -16.47 -0.04
C GLY A 29 6.16 -15.13 -0.56
N VAL A 30 5.26 -14.16 -0.77
CA VAL A 30 5.62 -12.80 -1.22
C VAL A 30 5.46 -11.85 -0.05
N THR A 31 6.51 -11.11 0.30
CA THR A 31 6.45 -10.08 1.34
C THR A 31 6.16 -8.73 0.70
N PRO A 32 4.92 -8.21 0.83
CA PRO A 32 4.60 -6.90 0.29
C PRO A 32 5.18 -5.79 1.18
N ARG A 33 5.17 -4.56 0.67
CA ARG A 33 5.35 -3.34 1.48
C ARG A 33 4.02 -2.60 1.58
N VAL A 34 3.76 -1.95 2.70
CA VAL A 34 2.50 -1.21 2.91
C VAL A 34 2.75 0.27 3.10
N MET A 35 1.98 1.12 2.43
CA MET A 35 1.97 2.54 2.72
C MET A 35 0.55 3.05 3.00
N ASP A 36 0.41 4.01 3.89
CA ASP A 36 -0.88 4.65 4.20
C ASP A 36 -0.68 6.14 4.48
N THR A 37 -1.55 6.97 3.91
CA THR A 37 -1.47 8.42 4.09
C THR A 37 -1.83 8.86 5.51
N ARG A 38 -2.47 8.00 6.30
CA ARG A 38 -2.77 8.25 7.71
C ARG A 38 -1.56 7.90 8.56
N VAL A 39 -1.31 8.68 9.61
CA VAL A 39 -0.23 8.41 10.58
C VAL A 39 -0.54 7.16 11.42
N THR A 40 -1.81 6.98 11.77
CA THR A 40 -2.30 5.84 12.57
C THR A 40 -3.43 5.12 11.83
N PRO A 41 -3.12 4.38 10.75
CA PRO A 41 -4.15 3.66 10.01
C PRO A 41 -4.73 2.51 10.86
N PRO A 42 -6.01 2.16 10.67
CA PRO A 42 -6.60 1.00 11.34
C PRO A 42 -5.82 -0.28 10.99
N GLY A 43 -5.52 -1.09 12.00
CA GLY A 43 -4.82 -2.36 11.82
C GLY A 43 -3.28 -2.27 11.81
N LEU A 44 -2.70 -1.09 12.08
CA LEU A 44 -1.24 -0.90 12.15
C LEU A 44 -0.59 -1.81 13.21
N ASP A 45 -1.28 -2.04 14.30
CA ASP A 45 -0.90 -2.94 15.39
C ASP A 45 -0.90 -4.42 15.00
N LYS A 46 -1.64 -4.78 13.94
CA LYS A 46 -1.80 -6.16 13.46
C LYS A 46 -0.86 -6.52 12.32
N LEU A 47 -0.14 -5.54 11.78
CA LEU A 47 0.78 -5.76 10.67
C LEU A 47 2.01 -6.55 11.18
N PRO A 48 2.37 -7.69 10.54
CA PRO A 48 3.57 -8.45 10.91
C PRO A 48 4.83 -7.59 10.86
N GLN A 49 5.81 -7.89 11.73
CA GLN A 49 7.04 -7.08 11.83
C GLN A 49 7.92 -7.18 10.58
N GLU A 50 7.85 -8.30 9.85
CA GLU A 50 8.57 -8.49 8.59
C GLU A 50 8.04 -7.63 7.44
N VAL A 51 6.83 -7.08 7.56
CA VAL A 51 6.22 -6.25 6.51
C VAL A 51 6.62 -4.79 6.72
N GLU A 52 7.46 -4.28 5.83
CA GLU A 52 7.84 -2.88 5.85
C GLU A 52 6.62 -1.96 5.64
N ARG A 53 6.61 -0.85 6.40
CA ARG A 53 5.49 0.09 6.37
C ARG A 53 5.93 1.55 6.34
N HIS A 54 5.19 2.36 5.59
CA HIS A 54 5.32 3.81 5.55
C HIS A 54 3.98 4.46 5.88
N VAL A 55 3.93 5.31 6.91
CA VAL A 55 2.68 5.95 7.37
C VAL A 55 2.81 7.47 7.37
N GLY A 56 1.68 8.15 7.24
CA GLY A 56 1.63 9.62 7.20
C GLY A 56 1.96 10.23 5.83
N GLY A 57 2.03 9.41 4.78
CA GLY A 57 2.37 9.86 3.44
C GLY A 57 2.41 8.71 2.44
N LEU A 58 2.79 9.04 1.20
CA LEU A 58 3.18 8.06 0.19
C LEU A 58 4.69 8.13 0.03
N ASN A 59 5.31 6.99 -0.22
CA ASN A 59 6.74 6.90 -0.50
C ASN A 59 6.94 6.75 -2.01
N ASP A 60 7.44 7.81 -2.65
CA ASP A 60 7.64 7.85 -4.10
C ASP A 60 8.66 6.82 -4.59
N GLU A 61 9.72 6.55 -3.81
CA GLU A 61 10.72 5.53 -4.17
C GLU A 61 10.09 4.13 -4.22
N TRP A 62 9.21 3.82 -3.26
CA TRP A 62 8.49 2.55 -3.22
C TRP A 62 7.51 2.44 -4.37
N LEU A 63 6.80 3.53 -4.71
CA LEU A 63 5.87 3.56 -5.83
C LEU A 63 6.58 3.35 -7.18
N LEU A 64 7.70 4.03 -7.39
CA LEU A 64 8.49 3.95 -8.63
C LEU A 64 9.19 2.60 -8.79
N ALA A 65 9.54 1.94 -7.68
CA ALA A 65 10.16 0.62 -7.68
C ALA A 65 9.16 -0.55 -7.68
N ALA A 66 7.85 -0.29 -7.60
CA ALA A 66 6.84 -1.34 -7.51
C ALA A 66 6.57 -1.98 -8.88
N ASP A 67 6.55 -3.32 -8.91
CA ASP A 67 6.04 -4.07 -10.07
C ASP A 67 4.51 -4.16 -10.05
N LEU A 68 3.92 -4.12 -8.84
CA LEU A 68 2.49 -4.22 -8.63
C LEU A 68 2.08 -3.28 -7.48
N ILE A 69 1.11 -2.42 -7.78
CA ILE A 69 0.48 -1.56 -6.78
C ILE A 69 -0.95 -2.05 -6.54
N VAL A 70 -1.26 -2.39 -5.29
CA VAL A 70 -2.61 -2.70 -4.82
C VAL A 70 -3.17 -1.47 -4.12
N ALA A 71 -3.98 -0.69 -4.83
CA ALA A 71 -4.57 0.52 -4.31
C ALA A 71 -5.94 0.25 -3.68
N SER A 72 -6.08 0.54 -2.38
CA SER A 72 -7.38 0.50 -1.71
C SER A 72 -8.35 1.51 -2.35
N PRO A 73 -9.63 1.17 -2.55
CA PRO A 73 -10.61 2.07 -3.17
C PRO A 73 -10.77 3.41 -2.43
N GLY A 74 -10.44 3.46 -1.13
CA GLY A 74 -10.46 4.69 -0.35
C GLY A 74 -9.38 5.72 -0.72
N ILE A 75 -8.31 5.32 -1.41
CA ILE A 75 -7.18 6.21 -1.75
C ILE A 75 -7.56 7.22 -2.85
N CYS A 76 -8.49 6.84 -3.73
CA CYS A 76 -8.86 7.61 -4.93
C CYS A 76 -9.49 8.98 -4.60
N ARG A 77 -9.97 9.19 -3.37
CA ARG A 77 -10.55 10.49 -2.96
C ARG A 77 -9.51 11.55 -2.57
N LEU A 78 -8.27 11.14 -2.30
CA LEU A 78 -7.19 12.05 -1.89
C LEU A 78 -6.32 12.51 -3.07
N TYR A 79 -6.27 11.73 -4.16
CA TYR A 79 -5.63 12.16 -5.41
C TYR A 79 -6.59 13.00 -6.28
N SER A 80 -7.17 14.06 -5.71
CA SER A 80 -7.59 15.16 -6.56
C SER A 80 -6.32 15.92 -6.89
N SER A 81 -5.87 15.80 -8.15
CA SER A 81 -4.86 16.69 -8.73
C SER A 81 -5.04 18.12 -8.18
N PRO A 82 -3.95 18.83 -7.81
CA PRO A 82 -4.07 20.26 -7.62
C PRO A 82 -4.63 20.82 -8.91
N ARG A 83 -5.89 21.29 -8.90
CA ARG A 83 -6.41 22.03 -10.06
C ARG A 83 -5.37 23.11 -10.34
N PRO A 84 -4.88 23.27 -11.57
CA PRO A 84 -4.10 24.45 -11.89
C PRO A 84 -4.92 25.64 -11.43
N ARG A 85 -4.34 26.50 -10.57
CA ARG A 85 -4.99 27.76 -10.22
C ARG A 85 -5.16 28.49 -11.56
N ALA A 86 -6.40 28.56 -12.04
CA ALA A 86 -6.74 29.54 -13.05
C ALA A 86 -6.62 30.90 -12.34
N GLY A 87 -5.57 31.65 -12.69
CA GLY A 87 -5.23 32.94 -12.08
C GLY A 87 -3.78 33.26 -12.32
#